data_AF-A0A967H9F5-F1
#
_entry.id   AF-A0A967H9F5-F1
#
_cell.length_a   1.000
_cell.length_b   1.000
_cell.length_c   1.000
_cell.angle_alpha   90.00
_cell.angle_beta   90.00
_cell.angle_gamma   90.00
#
_symmetry.space_group_name_H-M   'P 1'
#
loop_
_entity.id
_entity.type
_entity.pdbx_description
1 polymer ?
#
loop_
_entity_poly.entity_id
_entity_poly.type
_entity_poly.pdbx_seq_one_letter_code
_entity_poly.pdbx_strand_id
1 'polypeptide(L)' 'TEGFFNTLLAILMPVIFLGGILSGVFTPTEAAGVAVLYAVIVGFFIYRELKVSTFLSILYETSILTGTILIILA' A
#
# COMPACT_ATOMS: atom_id res chain seq x y z
N THR A 1 -14.66 -21.54 -2.81
CA THR A 1 -13.49 -21.45 -3.73
C THR A 1 -13.17 -20.03 -4.14
N GLU A 2 -14.12 -19.10 -4.18
CA GLU A 2 -13.87 -17.69 -4.55
C GLU A 2 -12.96 -16.91 -3.58
N GLY A 3 -12.93 -17.28 -2.29
CA GLY A 3 -12.05 -16.65 -1.31
C GLY A 3 -10.56 -16.87 -1.54
N PHE A 4 -10.16 -17.97 -2.20
CA PHE A 4 -8.74 -18.32 -2.36
C PHE A 4 -7.99 -17.33 -3.25
N PHE A 5 -8.63 -16.86 -4.33
CA PHE A 5 -8.05 -15.86 -5.23
C PHE A 5 -7.92 -14.48 -4.56
N ASN A 6 -8.90 -14.10 -3.74
CA ASN A 6 -8.82 -12.86 -2.96
C ASN A 6 -7.66 -12.93 -1.94
N THR A 7 -7.54 -14.04 -1.20
CA THR A 7 -6.44 -14.20 -0.23
C THR A 7 -5.07 -14.24 -0.92
N LEU A 8 -4.97 -14.84 -2.10
CA LEU A 8 -3.73 -14.88 -2.88
C LEU A 8 -3.25 -13.47 -3.25
N LEU A 9 -4.17 -12.58 -3.66
CA LEU A 9 -3.85 -11.19 -3.99
C LEU A 9 -3.46 -10.36 -2.76
N ALA A 10 -4.02 -10.66 -1.59
CA ALA A 10 -3.62 -10.03 -0.34
C ALA A 10 -2.20 -10.44 0.09
N ILE A 11 -1.86 -11.72 -0.04
CA ILE A 11 -0.52 -12.26 0.30
C ILE A 11 0.55 -11.79 -0.70
N LEU A 12 0.15 -11.51 -1.94
CA LEU A 12 1.08 -11.05 -2.97
C LEU A 12 1.75 -9.71 -2.61
N MET A 13 1.05 -8.82 -1.90
CA MET A 13 1.59 -7.51 -1.49
C MET A 13 2.86 -7.62 -0.62
N PRO A 14 2.86 -8.33 0.54
CA PRO A 14 4.08 -8.52 1.31
C PRO A 14 5.14 -9.33 0.57
N VAL A 15 4.76 -10.26 -0.33
CA VAL A 15 5.73 -11.00 -1.14
C VAL A 15 6.45 -10.09 -2.14
N ILE A 16 5.74 -9.20 -2.83
CA ILE A 16 6.35 -8.22 -3.74
C ILE A 16 7.21 -7.23 -2.95
N PHE A 17 6.70 -6.72 -1.83
CA PHE A 17 7.39 -5.76 -0.98
C PHE A 17 8.67 -6.35 -0.35
N LEU A 18 8.54 -7.42 0.44
CA LEU A 18 9.69 -8.07 1.09
C LEU A 18 10.57 -8.78 0.09
N GLY A 19 10.00 -9.48 -0.89
CA GLY A 19 10.77 -10.16 -1.93
C GLY A 19 11.59 -9.19 -2.75
N GLY A 20 11.03 -8.03 -3.12
CA GLY A 20 11.74 -6.98 -3.85
C GLY A 20 12.90 -6.37 -3.05
N ILE A 21 12.72 -6.15 -1.74
CA ILE A 21 13.77 -5.64 -0.86
C ILE A 21 14.86 -6.69 -0.63
N LEU A 22 14.47 -7.91 -0.25
CA LEU A 22 15.41 -8.98 0.15
C LEU A 22 16.20 -9.54 -1.03
N SER A 23 15.64 -9.52 -2.25
CA SER A 23 16.35 -9.89 -3.47
C SER A 23 17.29 -8.79 -3.99
N GLY A 24 17.26 -7.59 -3.40
CA GLY A 24 18.05 -6.44 -3.85
C GLY A 24 17.56 -5.80 -5.15
N VAL A 25 16.34 -6.13 -5.61
CA VAL A 25 15.75 -5.55 -6.82
C VAL A 25 15.29 -4.11 -6.57
N PHE A 26 14.79 -3.81 -5.37
CA PHE A 26 14.33 -2.49 -4.97
C PHE A 26 14.93 -2.05 -3.65
N THR A 27 15.20 -0.76 -3.52
CA THR A 27 15.47 -0.15 -2.21
C THR A 27 14.18 -0.08 -1.36
N PRO A 28 14.27 0.03 -0.02
CA PRO A 28 13.08 0.07 0.83
C PRO A 28 12.08 1.17 0.45
N THR A 29 12.57 2.32 -0.01
CA THR A 29 11.75 3.46 -0.45
C THR A 29 11.01 3.19 -1.77
N GLU A 30 11.67 2.54 -2.74
CA GLU A 30 11.04 2.15 -4.01
C GLU A 30 10.00 1.04 -3.81
N ALA A 31 10.35 0.05 -2.98
CA ALA A 31 9.45 -1.05 -2.64
C ALA A 31 8.16 -0.55 -1.96
N ALA A 32 8.26 0.43 -1.07
CA ALA A 32 7.10 1.07 -0.46
C ALA A 32 6.20 1.75 -1.52
N GLY A 33 6.80 2.43 -2.50
CA GLY A 33 6.07 3.03 -3.61
C GLY A 33 5.32 1.99 -4.46
N VAL A 34 5.98 0.88 -4.80
CA VAL A 34 5.37 -0.23 -5.55
C VAL A 34 4.23 -0.88 -4.75
N ALA A 35 4.41 -1.07 -3.45
CA ALA A 35 3.38 -1.64 -2.58
C ALA A 35 2.13 -0.74 -2.49
N VAL A 36 2.31 0.58 -2.39
CA VAL A 36 1.19 1.54 -2.40
C VAL A 36 0.47 1.52 -3.74
N LEU A 37 1.19 1.53 -4.86
CA LEU A 37 0.57 1.44 -6.19
C LEU A 37 -0.23 0.14 -6.35
N TYR A 38 0.32 -0.99 -5.92
CA TYR A 38 -0.38 -2.27 -5.91
C TYR A 38 -1.65 -2.21 -5.05
N ALA A 39 -1.56 -1.69 -3.82
CA ALA A 39 -2.70 -1.55 -2.92
C ALA A 39 -3.83 -0.68 -3.51
N VAL A 40 -3.48 0.43 -4.18
CA VAL A 40 -4.42 1.29 -4.88
C VAL A 40 -5.10 0.53 -6.02
N ILE A 41 -4.34 -0.15 -6.88
CA ILE A 41 -4.89 -0.90 -8.02
C ILE A 41 -5.82 -2.02 -7.54
N VAL A 42 -5.38 -2.84 -6.59
CA VAL A 42 -6.17 -3.95 -6.05
C VAL A 42 -7.41 -3.43 -5.32
N GLY A 43 -7.25 -2.40 -4.50
CA GLY A 43 -8.33 -1.80 -3.73
C GLY A 43 -9.44 -1.20 -4.59
N PHE A 44 -9.08 -0.46 -5.65
CA PHE A 44 -10.05 0.17 -6.55
C PHE A 44 -10.64 -0.78 -7.58
N PHE A 45 -9.83 -1.62 -8.22
CA PHE A 45 -10.26 -2.38 -9.41
C PHE A 45 -10.66 -3.82 -9.12
N ILE A 46 -10.02 -4.46 -8.14
CA ILE A 46 -10.27 -5.87 -7.83
C ILE A 46 -11.32 -5.98 -6.72
N TYR A 47 -11.02 -5.46 -5.52
CA TYR A 47 -11.96 -5.51 -4.41
C TYR A 47 -13.10 -4.51 -4.57
N ARG A 48 -12.85 -3.36 -5.24
CA ARG A 48 -13.84 -2.29 -5.45
C ARG A 48 -14.44 -1.75 -4.14
N GLU A 49 -13.73 -1.93 -3.04
CA GLU A 49 -14.13 -1.45 -1.71
C GLU A 49 -13.67 0.00 -1.49
N LEU A 50 -12.63 0.44 -2.21
CA LEU A 50 -12.10 1.80 -2.13
C LEU A 50 -12.93 2.77 -2.99
N LYS A 51 -13.52 3.78 -2.34
CA LYS A 51 -14.15 4.93 -3.00
C LYS A 51 -13.16 6.07 -3.12
N VAL A 52 -13.25 6.85 -4.20
CA VAL A 52 -12.35 8.00 -4.46
C VAL A 52 -12.41 9.03 -3.33
N SER A 53 -13.59 9.30 -2.78
CA SER A 53 -13.77 10.19 -1.64
C SER A 53 -13.04 9.69 -0.38
N THR A 54 -13.14 8.40 -0.08
CA THR A 54 -12.47 7.77 1.06
C THR A 54 -10.95 7.75 0.85
N PHE A 55 -10.49 7.46 -0.36
CA PHE A 55 -9.06 7.50 -0.69
C PHE A 55 -8.45 8.88 -0.50
N LEU A 56 -9.12 9.94 -0.97
CA LEU A 56 -8.69 11.33 -0.74
C LEU A 56 -8.68 11.69 0.75
N SER A 57 -9.67 11.23 1.53
CA SER A 57 -9.70 11.42 2.99
C SER A 57 -8.49 10.76 3.66
N ILE A 58 -8.17 9.52 3.29
CA ILE A 58 -7.03 8.77 3.84
C ILE A 58 -5.71 9.46 3.50
N LEU A 59 -5.55 9.97 2.26
CA LEU A 59 -4.35 10.71 1.87
C LEU A 59 -4.15 12.00 2.69
N TYR A 60 -5.24 12.74 2.94
CA TYR A 60 -5.22 13.94 3.75
C TYR A 60 -4.84 13.63 5.21
N GLU A 61 -5.48 12.64 5.81
CA GLU A 61 -5.19 12.18 7.18
C GLU A 61 -3.75 11.69 7.32
N THR A 62 -3.27 10.89 6.36
CA THR A 62 -1.90 10.37 6.34
C THR A 62 -0.87 11.50 6.22
N SER A 63 -1.18 12.55 5.44
CA SER A 63 -0.30 13.71 5.28
C SER A 63 -0.20 14.51 6.58
N ILE A 64 -1.32 14.73 7.28
CA ILE A 64 -1.30 15.37 8.60
C ILE A 64 -0.49 14.53 9.58
N LEU A 65 -0.74 13.23 9.65
CA LEU A 65 -0.07 12.32 10.57
C LEU A 65 1.44 12.32 10.34
N THR A 66 1.86 12.24 9.07
CA THR A 66 3.28 12.34 8.68
C THR A 66 3.87 13.68 9.11
N GLY A 67 3.18 14.79 8.87
CA GLY A 67 3.61 16.12 9.29
C GLY A 67 3.74 16.26 10.81
N THR A 68 2.78 15.72 11.57
CA THR A 68 2.82 15.70 13.03
C THR A 68 4.01 14.90 13.56
N ILE A 69 4.29 13.72 12.97
CA ILE A 69 5.47 12.92 13.34
C ILE A 69 6.76 13.70 13.10
N LEU A 70 6.90 14.36 11.95
CA LEU A 70 8.10 15.15 11.63
C LEU A 70 8.32 16.31 12.61
N ILE A 71 7.26 16.99 13.04
CA ILE A 71 7.35 18.07 14.03
C ILE A 71 7.77 17.54 15.40
N ILE A 72 7.27 16.38 15.82
CA ILE A 72 7.62 15.77 17.12
C ILE A 72 9.07 15.30 17.15
N LEU A 73 9.61 14.83 16.02
CA LEU A 73 10.97 14.32 15.91
C LEU A 73 12.03 15.43 15.74
N ALA A 74 11.63 16.62 15.32
CA ALA A 74 12.50 17.78 15.12
C ALA A 74 12.92 18.43 16.44
#